data_AF-A0A963FID6-F1
#
_entry.id   AF-A0A963FID6-F1
#
_cell.length_a   1.000
_cell.length_b   1.000
_cell.length_c   1.000
_cell.angle_alpha   90.00
_cell.angle_beta   90.00
_cell.angle_gamma   90.00
#
_symmetry.space_group_name_H-M   'P 1'
#
loop_
_entity.id
_entity.type
_entity.pdbx_description
1 polymer ?
#
loop_
_entity_poly.entity_id
_entity_poly.type
_entity_poly.pdbx_seq_one_letter_code
_entity_poly.pdbx_strand_id
1 'polypeptide(L)'
;DNWRWQDVPFYLRTGKRLAQTASEVSIRFRPVPHQAYPYTAAEDHQPARLVLRLKPDEGMVLKLQVKVPGAHFTLAPADLHFSYAEAFRTRIPAAYETLLYEILAGDQSLFMRSDQIQAAWTLLQPVLDAWNNFPATDFPNYPAGSWGPESAEGLISQDRRSWLVPSLPENKT
;
A
#
# COMPACT_ATOMS: atom_id res chain seq x y z
N ASP A 1 1.79 -9.34 18.35
CA ASP A 1 2.91 -10.11 17.79
C ASP A 1 2.45 -11.52 17.49
N ASN A 2 2.61 -12.04 16.27
CA ASN A 2 2.14 -13.38 15.91
C ASN A 2 3.04 -14.06 14.86
N TRP A 3 2.93 -15.39 14.77
CA TRP A 3 3.78 -16.21 13.89
C TRP A 3 3.70 -15.85 12.40
N ARG A 4 2.56 -15.31 11.94
CA ARG A 4 2.35 -14.96 10.53
C ARG A 4 3.11 -13.69 10.15
N TRP A 5 3.18 -12.73 11.07
CA TRP A 5 3.73 -11.39 10.83
C TRP A 5 5.04 -11.14 11.58
N GLN A 6 5.66 -12.19 12.11
CA GLN A 6 6.96 -12.10 12.76
C GLN A 6 7.99 -11.49 11.79
N ASP A 7 8.70 -10.46 12.26
CA ASP A 7 9.70 -9.70 11.49
C ASP A 7 9.16 -9.05 10.20
N VAL A 8 7.85 -8.81 10.10
CA VAL A 8 7.23 -8.06 9.01
C VAL A 8 6.77 -6.70 9.52
N PRO A 9 7.51 -5.61 9.28
CA PRO A 9 7.10 -4.30 9.75
C PRO A 9 6.01 -3.73 8.83
N PHE A 10 5.08 -3.00 9.43
CA PHE A 10 3.99 -2.30 8.76
C PHE A 10 4.29 -0.80 8.81
N TYR A 11 4.26 -0.15 7.65
CA TYR A 11 4.34 1.30 7.58
C TYR A 11 3.02 1.86 7.09
N LEU A 12 2.59 2.96 7.71
CA LEU A 12 1.40 3.69 7.34
C LEU A 12 1.79 5.13 7.05
N ARG A 13 1.41 5.63 5.87
CA ARG A 13 1.56 7.03 5.49
C ARG A 13 0.22 7.58 5.09
N THR A 14 -0.17 8.68 5.74
CA THR A 14 -1.36 9.46 5.42
C THR A 14 -1.01 10.94 5.46
N GLY A 15 -1.64 11.74 4.61
CA GLY A 15 -1.35 13.17 4.53
C GLY A 15 -2.37 13.92 3.67
N LYS A 16 -2.40 15.24 3.84
CA LYS A 16 -3.16 16.16 2.99
C LYS A 16 -2.19 16.90 2.07
N ARG A 17 -2.68 17.44 0.95
CA ARG A 17 -1.85 18.18 -0.02
C ARG A 17 -0.61 17.38 -0.48
N LEU A 18 -0.72 16.06 -0.51
CA LEU A 18 0.29 15.21 -1.15
C LEU A 18 0.18 15.33 -2.68
N ALA A 19 1.20 14.82 -3.38
CA ALA A 19 1.29 14.85 -4.84
C ALA A 19 0.03 14.32 -5.55
N GLN A 20 -0.62 13.29 -4.99
CA GLN A 20 -1.85 12.74 -5.54
C GLN A 20 -2.78 12.19 -4.45
N THR A 21 -4.07 12.06 -4.80
CA THR A 21 -5.05 11.37 -3.95
C THR A 21 -5.02 9.88 -4.28
N ALA A 22 -4.61 9.05 -3.32
CA ALA A 22 -4.60 7.60 -3.46
C ALA A 22 -4.74 6.92 -2.08
N SER A 23 -5.37 5.76 -2.07
CA SER A 23 -5.46 4.83 -0.96
C SER A 23 -5.08 3.45 -1.48
N GLU A 24 -3.93 2.95 -1.03
CA GLU A 24 -3.29 1.76 -1.55
C GLU A 24 -2.67 0.95 -0.40
N VAL A 25 -2.73 -0.37 -0.51
CA VAL A 25 -1.92 -1.30 0.30
C VAL A 25 -0.91 -1.96 -0.62
N SER A 26 0.38 -1.77 -0.30
CA SER A 26 1.50 -2.24 -1.10
C SER A 26 2.27 -3.31 -0.33
N ILE A 27 2.26 -4.54 -0.82
CA ILE A 27 2.93 -5.69 -0.22
C ILE A 27 4.17 -6.02 -1.04
N ARG A 28 5.36 -5.85 -0.43
CA ARG A 28 6.64 -6.24 -1.02
C ARG A 28 7.01 -7.65 -0.55
N PHE A 29 7.17 -8.57 -1.49
CA PHE A 29 7.64 -9.91 -1.17
C PHE A 29 9.13 -9.91 -0.87
N ARG A 30 9.59 -10.87 -0.06
CA ARG A 30 11.02 -11.07 0.20
C ARG A 30 11.71 -11.45 -1.11
N PRO A 31 12.95 -10.97 -1.36
CA PRO A 31 13.72 -11.44 -2.50
C PRO A 31 13.93 -12.96 -2.39
N VAL A 32 14.00 -13.63 -3.53
CA VAL A 32 14.27 -15.08 -3.56
C VAL A 32 15.70 -15.31 -3.05
N PRO A 33 15.91 -16.17 -2.03
CA PRO A 33 17.22 -16.37 -1.41
C PRO A 33 18.25 -17.02 -2.35
N HIS A 34 17.78 -17.73 -3.37
CA HIS A 34 18.61 -18.35 -4.40
C HIS A 34 18.08 -17.96 -5.78
N GLN A 35 18.95 -17.35 -6.60
CA GLN A 35 18.62 -17.07 -7.99
C GLN A 35 18.74 -18.38 -8.78
N ALA A 36 17.62 -18.89 -9.30
CA ALA A 36 17.60 -20.03 -10.22
C ALA A 36 18.12 -19.67 -11.63
N TYR A 37 18.51 -18.40 -11.85
CA TYR A 37 18.82 -17.84 -13.15
C TYR A 37 20.17 -17.10 -13.13
N PRO A 38 20.92 -17.07 -14.25
CA PRO A 38 22.19 -16.35 -14.33
C PRO A 38 22.04 -14.87 -13.99
N TYR A 39 23.05 -14.27 -13.35
CA TYR A 39 23.08 -12.84 -13.00
C TYR A 39 22.85 -11.92 -14.21
N THR A 40 23.25 -12.36 -15.40
CA THR A 40 23.07 -11.66 -16.68
C THR A 40 21.63 -11.69 -17.23
N ALA A 41 20.74 -12.51 -16.66
CA ALA A 41 19.38 -12.67 -17.15
C ALA A 41 18.40 -11.60 -16.62
N ALA A 42 18.78 -10.83 -15.60
CA ALA A 42 17.94 -9.81 -14.98
C ALA A 42 18.79 -8.60 -14.58
N GLU A 43 18.92 -7.62 -15.48
CA GLU A 43 19.65 -6.37 -15.21
C GLU A 43 19.02 -5.56 -14.05
N ASP A 44 17.76 -5.79 -13.72
CA ASP A 44 17.03 -5.14 -12.62
C ASP A 44 16.12 -6.13 -11.85
N HIS A 45 16.73 -7.04 -11.08
CA HIS A 45 15.96 -7.99 -10.25
C HIS A 45 15.24 -7.30 -9.08
N GLN A 46 14.02 -6.81 -9.34
CA GLN A 46 13.14 -6.29 -8.29
C GLN A 46 12.30 -7.41 -7.66
N PRO A 47 12.14 -7.42 -6.32
CA PRO A 47 11.22 -8.34 -5.66
C PRO A 47 9.79 -8.16 -6.17
N ALA A 48 9.02 -9.25 -6.19
CA ALA A 48 7.61 -9.19 -6.54
C ALA A 48 6.86 -8.23 -5.60
N ARG A 49 5.81 -7.61 -6.13
CA ARG A 49 4.96 -6.67 -5.37
C ARG A 49 3.50 -6.90 -5.68
N LEU A 50 2.66 -6.98 -4.65
CA LEU A 50 1.21 -6.96 -4.78
C LEU A 50 0.70 -5.61 -4.31
N VAL A 51 0.04 -4.88 -5.21
CA VAL A 51 -0.55 -3.58 -4.96
C VAL A 51 -2.05 -3.72 -4.97
N LEU A 52 -2.71 -3.37 -3.87
CA LEU A 52 -4.16 -3.33 -3.74
C LEU A 52 -4.61 -1.87 -3.74
N ARG A 53 -5.36 -1.46 -4.76
CA ARG A 53 -5.88 -0.09 -4.88
C ARG A 53 -7.28 -0.05 -4.30
N LEU A 54 -7.46 0.77 -3.26
CA LEU A 54 -8.75 0.99 -2.62
C LEU A 54 -9.48 2.19 -3.23
N LYS A 55 -8.77 3.28 -3.53
CA LYS A 55 -9.30 4.47 -4.21
C LYS A 55 -8.15 5.32 -4.79
N PRO A 56 -8.34 6.03 -5.91
CA PRO A 56 -9.34 5.78 -6.94
C PRO A 56 -9.05 4.45 -7.68
N ASP A 57 -9.94 4.07 -8.60
CA ASP A 57 -9.76 2.92 -9.50
C ASP A 57 -9.48 1.60 -8.78
N GLU A 58 -10.49 1.10 -8.07
CA GLU A 58 -10.46 -0.14 -7.32
C GLU A 58 -9.92 -1.30 -8.16
N GLY A 59 -8.94 -2.00 -7.62
CA GLY A 59 -8.34 -3.12 -8.31
C GLY A 59 -7.07 -3.58 -7.65
N MET A 60 -6.28 -4.36 -8.38
CA MET A 60 -4.98 -4.82 -7.92
C MET A 60 -3.99 -4.95 -9.05
N VAL A 61 -2.71 -4.82 -8.72
CA VAL A 61 -1.59 -5.04 -9.64
C VAL A 61 -0.60 -5.97 -8.97
N LEU A 62 -0.30 -7.11 -9.61
CA LEU A 62 0.81 -7.97 -9.22
C LEU A 62 1.98 -7.72 -10.17
N LYS A 63 3.05 -7.12 -9.64
CA LYS A 63 4.30 -6.87 -10.37
C LYS A 63 5.27 -8.02 -10.14
N LEU A 64 5.70 -8.66 -11.22
CA LEU A 64 6.61 -9.80 -11.18
C LEU A 64 7.57 -9.81 -12.38
N GLN A 65 8.57 -10.67 -12.34
CA GLN A 65 9.51 -10.86 -13.45
C GLN A 65 9.06 -12.07 -14.27
N VAL A 66 8.91 -11.89 -15.59
CA VAL A 66 8.53 -12.97 -16.52
C VAL A 66 9.63 -13.20 -17.54
N LYS A 67 9.74 -14.45 -18.03
CA LYS A 67 10.62 -14.76 -19.16
C LYS A 67 10.08 -14.08 -20.41
N VAL A 68 10.92 -13.29 -21.06
CA VAL A 68 10.63 -12.75 -22.39
C VAL A 68 10.59 -13.91 -23.40
N PRO A 69 9.53 -14.05 -24.20
CA PRO A 69 9.49 -15.04 -25.26
C PRO A 69 10.67 -14.88 -26.22
N GLY A 70 11.44 -15.94 -26.45
CA GLY A 70 12.62 -15.91 -27.30
C GLY A 70 13.61 -17.05 -27.02
N ALA A 71 14.65 -17.10 -27.85
CA ALA A 71 15.74 -18.08 -27.74
C ALA A 71 16.66 -17.80 -26.53
N HIS A 72 16.79 -16.54 -26.15
CA HIS A 72 17.63 -16.12 -25.02
C HIS A 72 16.84 -16.17 -23.70
N PHE A 73 17.55 -16.46 -22.61
CA PHE A 73 16.96 -16.47 -21.27
C PHE A 73 17.08 -15.08 -20.64
N THR A 74 16.09 -14.23 -20.89
CA THR A 74 16.01 -12.85 -20.37
C THR A 74 14.71 -12.68 -19.61
N LEU A 75 14.77 -12.07 -18.42
CA LEU A 75 13.62 -11.70 -17.63
C LEU A 75 13.28 -10.22 -17.85
N ALA A 76 11.98 -9.91 -17.89
CA ALA A 76 11.48 -8.55 -17.93
C ALA A 76 10.37 -8.35 -16.90
N PRO A 77 10.23 -7.14 -16.33
CA PRO A 77 9.11 -6.84 -15.45
C PRO A 77 7.80 -6.92 -16.24
N ALA A 78 6.80 -7.56 -15.63
CA ALA A 78 5.43 -7.58 -16.13
C ALA A 78 4.47 -7.31 -14.97
N ASP A 79 3.38 -6.63 -15.32
CA ASP A 79 2.31 -6.30 -14.41
C ASP A 79 1.05 -7.10 -14.78
N LEU A 80 0.52 -7.86 -13.82
CA LEU A 80 -0.81 -8.47 -13.93
C LEU A 80 -1.82 -7.54 -13.28
N HIS A 81 -2.70 -6.97 -14.10
CA HIS A 81 -3.66 -5.95 -13.68
C HIS A 81 -5.07 -6.53 -13.56
N PHE A 82 -5.77 -6.11 -12.51
CA PHE A 82 -7.21 -6.30 -12.36
C PHE A 82 -7.86 -4.95 -12.00
N SER A 83 -8.98 -4.64 -12.66
CA SER A 83 -9.76 -3.43 -12.46
C SER A 83 -11.24 -3.79 -12.27
N TYR A 84 -11.84 -3.32 -11.17
CA TYR A 84 -13.27 -3.51 -10.93
C TYR A 84 -14.12 -2.85 -12.01
N ALA A 85 -13.72 -1.66 -12.46
CA ALA A 85 -14.43 -0.92 -13.51
C ALA A 85 -14.45 -1.69 -14.84
N GLU A 86 -13.33 -2.33 -15.21
CA GLU A 86 -13.23 -3.11 -16.45
C GLU A 86 -13.96 -4.46 -16.34
N ALA A 87 -13.84 -5.14 -15.19
CA ALA A 87 -14.38 -6.47 -14.98
C ALA A 87 -15.91 -6.50 -14.83
N PHE A 88 -16.48 -5.56 -14.07
CA PHE A 88 -17.91 -5.61 -13.72
C PHE A 88 -18.76 -4.56 -14.42
N ARG A 89 -18.15 -3.51 -15.00
CA ARG A 89 -18.82 -2.43 -15.75
C ARG A 89 -20.11 -1.91 -15.08
N THR A 90 -20.19 -1.99 -13.75
CA THR A 90 -21.37 -1.68 -12.96
C THR A 90 -21.01 -0.61 -11.95
N ARG A 91 -21.99 0.23 -11.59
CA ARG A 91 -21.80 1.24 -10.56
C ARG A 91 -21.42 0.57 -9.25
N ILE A 92 -20.26 0.94 -8.72
CA ILE A 92 -19.87 0.60 -7.34
C ILE A 92 -20.74 1.48 -6.41
N PRO A 93 -21.51 0.91 -5.47
CA PRO A 93 -22.33 1.68 -4.55
C PRO A 93 -21.46 2.60 -3.70
N ALA A 94 -22.02 3.74 -3.28
CA ALA A 94 -21.30 4.64 -2.40
C ALA A 94 -21.11 3.99 -1.01
N ALA A 95 -20.03 4.32 -0.29
CA ALA A 95 -19.75 3.71 1.01
C ALA A 95 -20.94 3.80 1.99
N TYR A 96 -21.61 4.95 2.07
CA TYR A 96 -22.80 5.11 2.91
C TYR A 96 -24.01 4.33 2.43
N GLU A 97 -24.17 4.14 1.11
CA GLU A 97 -25.25 3.32 0.54
C GLU A 97 -25.09 1.86 0.97
N THR A 98 -23.88 1.33 0.86
CA THR A 98 -23.54 -0.02 1.34
C THR A 98 -23.77 -0.15 2.84
N LEU A 99 -23.25 0.77 3.66
CA LEU A 99 -23.39 0.69 5.12
C LEU A 99 -24.86 0.73 5.57
N LEU A 100 -25.68 1.56 4.95
CA LEU A 100 -27.12 1.60 5.24
C LEU A 100 -27.82 0.31 4.83
N TYR A 101 -27.47 -0.25 3.68
CA TYR A 101 -27.99 -1.55 3.25
C TYR A 101 -27.65 -2.66 4.25
N GLU A 102 -26.40 -2.77 4.70
CA GLU A 102 -26.00 -3.81 5.65
C GLU A 102 -26.72 -3.69 6.99
N ILE A 103 -26.97 -2.46 7.48
CA ILE A 103 -27.79 -2.23 8.69
C ILE A 103 -29.20 -2.80 8.52
N LEU A 104 -29.83 -2.56 7.36
CA LEU A 104 -31.16 -3.08 7.06
C LEU A 104 -31.16 -4.61 6.88
N ALA A 105 -30.07 -5.17 6.35
CA ALA A 105 -29.86 -6.61 6.21
C ALA A 105 -29.50 -7.29 7.54
N GLY A 106 -29.13 -6.52 8.57
CA GLY A 106 -28.68 -7.03 9.86
C GLY A 106 -27.26 -7.60 9.84
N ASP A 107 -26.45 -7.30 8.82
CA ASP A 107 -25.05 -7.69 8.76
C ASP A 107 -24.16 -6.62 9.40
N GLN A 108 -23.28 -7.04 10.31
CA GLN A 108 -22.35 -6.19 11.04
C GLN A 108 -20.90 -6.33 10.53
N SER A 109 -20.66 -7.06 9.45
CA SER A 109 -19.33 -7.37 8.92
C SER A 109 -18.50 -6.14 8.52
N LEU A 110 -19.15 -5.04 8.12
CA LEU A 110 -18.50 -3.76 7.77
C LEU A 110 -18.32 -2.80 8.96
N PHE A 111 -18.76 -3.17 10.15
CA PHE A 111 -18.71 -2.31 11.33
C PHE A 111 -17.59 -2.74 12.27
N MET A 112 -16.89 -1.75 12.82
CA MET A 112 -15.86 -2.00 13.83
C MET A 112 -16.50 -2.48 15.13
N ARG A 113 -15.98 -3.58 15.68
CA ARG A 113 -16.38 -4.08 16.99
C ARG A 113 -15.73 -3.25 18.11
N SER A 114 -16.35 -3.29 19.30
CA SER A 114 -15.87 -2.54 20.47
C SER A 114 -14.44 -2.92 20.88
N ASP A 115 -14.08 -4.20 20.83
CA ASP A 115 -12.74 -4.69 21.14
C ASP A 115 -11.68 -4.20 20.14
N GLN A 116 -12.04 -4.12 18.85
CA GLN A 116 -11.16 -3.57 17.81
C GLN A 116 -10.92 -2.08 18.01
N ILE A 117 -11.95 -1.32 18.37
CA ILE A 117 -11.85 0.11 18.68
C ILE A 117 -10.93 0.34 19.88
N GLN A 118 -11.12 -0.44 20.95
CA GLN A 118 -10.29 -0.33 22.15
C GLN A 118 -8.82 -0.65 21.86
N ALA A 119 -8.55 -1.67 21.03
CA ALA A 119 -7.19 -2.00 20.60
C ALA A 119 -6.54 -0.89 19.77
N ALA A 120 -7.30 -0.26 18.85
CA ALA A 120 -6.81 0.87 18.05
C ALA A 120 -6.44 2.08 18.93
N TRP A 121 -7.28 2.41 19.91
CA TRP A 121 -6.97 3.47 20.89
C TRP A 121 -5.75 3.12 21.73
N THR A 122 -5.65 1.90 22.24
CA THR A 122 -4.50 1.44 23.04
C THR A 122 -3.19 1.58 22.26
N LEU A 123 -3.22 1.33 20.95
CA LEU A 123 -2.06 1.48 20.08
C LEU A 123 -1.67 2.94 19.83
N LEU A 124 -2.66 3.83 19.61
CA LEU A 124 -2.40 5.23 19.24
C LEU A 124 -2.24 6.18 20.43
N GLN A 125 -2.80 5.86 21.60
CA GLN A 125 -2.78 6.72 22.77
C GLN A 125 -1.36 7.16 23.17
N PRO A 126 -0.34 6.29 23.22
CA PRO A 126 1.03 6.72 23.56
C PRO A 126 1.61 7.75 22.58
N VAL A 127 1.24 7.68 21.30
CA VAL A 127 1.67 8.65 20.28
C VAL A 127 1.02 10.00 20.52
N LEU A 128 -0.28 10.01 20.85
CA LEU A 128 -1.03 11.22 21.16
C LEU A 128 -0.53 11.87 22.45
N ASP A 129 -0.27 11.08 23.49
CA ASP A 129 0.26 11.55 24.77
C ASP A 129 1.66 12.15 24.60
N ALA A 130 2.54 11.50 23.83
CA ALA A 130 3.85 12.03 23.51
C ALA A 130 3.75 13.36 22.74
N TRP A 131 2.84 13.46 21.78
CA TRP A 131 2.60 14.69 21.01
C TRP A 131 2.14 15.85 21.90
N ASN A 132 1.29 15.57 22.88
CA ASN A 132 0.76 16.57 23.80
C ASN A 132 1.80 17.02 24.84
N ASN A 133 2.60 16.08 25.37
CA ASN A 133 3.59 16.34 26.41
C ASN A 133 4.91 16.91 25.88
N PHE A 134 5.25 16.63 24.62
CA PHE A 134 6.45 17.11 23.97
C PHE A 134 6.08 17.86 22.68
N PRO A 135 5.63 19.13 22.79
CA PRO A 135 5.36 19.96 21.62
C PRO A 135 6.59 19.98 20.71
N ALA A 136 6.39 19.66 19.43
CA ALA A 136 7.48 19.63 18.47
C ALA A 136 8.15 21.00 18.38
N THR A 137 9.45 21.06 18.67
CA THR A 137 10.27 22.27 18.51
C THR A 137 10.53 22.59 17.04
N ASP A 138 10.59 21.55 16.20
CA ASP A 138 10.61 21.63 14.75
C ASP A 138 9.57 20.65 14.19
N PHE A 139 8.65 21.16 13.37
CA PHE A 139 7.64 20.33 12.72
C PHE A 139 8.10 20.08 11.28
N PRO A 140 8.21 18.82 10.83
CA PRO A 140 8.72 18.49 9.50
C PRO A 140 7.70 18.89 8.43
N ASN A 141 7.80 20.15 8.01
CA ASN A 141 6.98 20.73 6.95
C ASN A 141 7.38 20.17 5.59
N TYR A 142 6.45 20.19 4.65
CA TYR A 142 6.67 19.76 3.28
C TYR A 142 5.93 20.65 2.29
N PRO A 143 6.47 20.86 1.07
CA PRO A 143 5.77 21.61 0.03
C PRO A 143 4.45 20.93 -0.35
N ALA A 144 3.40 21.73 -0.57
CA ALA A 144 2.15 21.21 -1.12
C ALA A 144 2.39 20.57 -2.50
N GLY A 145 1.83 19.39 -2.73
CA GLY A 145 2.05 18.59 -3.93
C GLY A 145 3.29 17.69 -3.88
N SER A 146 4.02 17.66 -2.76
CA SER A 146 5.13 16.71 -2.55
C SER A 146 4.64 15.40 -1.91
N TRP A 147 5.55 14.44 -1.68
CA TRP A 147 5.24 13.14 -1.06
C TRP A 147 5.33 13.11 0.47
N GLY A 148 5.32 14.29 1.09
CA GLY A 148 5.52 14.47 2.52
C GLY A 148 6.93 14.93 2.86
N PRO A 149 7.27 15.01 4.16
CA PRO A 149 8.59 15.47 4.60
C PRO A 149 9.66 14.41 4.42
N GLU A 150 10.92 14.84 4.35
CA GLU A 150 12.09 13.95 4.25
C GLU A 150 12.19 12.97 5.43
N SER A 151 11.75 13.38 6.63
CA SER A 151 11.71 12.51 7.81
C SER A 151 10.83 11.28 7.61
N ALA A 152 9.79 11.35 6.76
CA ALA A 152 8.96 10.19 6.43
C ALA A 152 9.72 9.17 5.57
N GLU A 153 10.60 9.61 4.66
CA GLU A 153 11.49 8.72 3.91
C GLU A 153 12.57 8.14 4.83
N GLY A 154 13.13 8.98 5.72
CA GLY A 154 14.09 8.58 6.74
C GLY A 154 13.60 7.48 7.68
N LEU A 155 12.29 7.42 7.98
CA LEU A 155 11.70 6.40 8.84
C LEU A 155 11.88 4.98 8.29
N ILE A 156 11.65 4.79 6.99
CA ILE A 156 11.65 3.46 6.37
C ILE A 156 13.01 3.10 5.74
N SER A 157 13.84 4.10 5.47
CA SER A 157 15.19 3.90 4.94
C SER A 157 16.11 3.21 5.95
N GLN A 158 15.82 3.32 7.26
CA GLN A 158 16.46 2.54 8.33
C GLN A 158 16.37 1.04 8.08
N ASP A 159 15.26 0.58 7.49
CA ASP A 159 15.02 -0.81 7.11
C ASP A 159 15.42 -1.11 5.65
N ARG A 160 16.21 -0.21 5.03
CA ARG A 160 16.64 -0.25 3.61
C ARG A 160 15.46 -0.33 2.64
N ARG A 161 14.39 0.40 2.94
CA ARG A 161 13.17 0.49 2.13
C ARG A 161 12.96 1.92 1.68
N SER A 162 12.15 2.08 0.63
CA SER A 162 11.73 3.37 0.13
C SER A 162 10.23 3.34 -0.15
N TRP A 163 9.61 4.52 -0.09
CA TRP A 163 8.17 4.62 -0.29
C TRP A 163 7.87 4.34 -1.75
N LEU A 164 6.84 3.53 -1.99
CA LEU A 164 6.34 3.33 -3.35
C LEU A 164 5.53 4.55 -3.77
N VAL A 165 5.75 5.00 -5.00
CA VAL A 165 4.84 5.94 -5.67
C VAL A 165 3.58 5.15 -5.99
N PRO A 166 2.40 5.56 -5.49
CA PRO A 166 1.17 4.82 -5.73
C PRO A 166 0.89 4.72 -7.22
N SER A 167 0.55 3.52 -7.67
CA SER A 167 0.37 3.20 -9.09
C SER A 167 -1.03 3.60 -9.54
N LEU A 168 -1.18 4.81 -10.06
CA LEU A 168 -2.39 5.20 -10.79
C LEU A 168 -2.36 4.57 -12.19
N PRO A 169 -3.50 4.14 -12.73
CA PRO A 169 -3.55 3.76 -14.13
C PRO A 169 -3.15 4.97 -14.98
N GLU A 170 -2.28 4.77 -15.98
CA GLU A 170 -2.04 5.82 -16.98
C GLU A 170 -3.39 6.19 -17.59
N ASN A 171 -3.72 7.49 -17.58
CA ASN A 171 -4.94 7.99 -18.19
C ASN A 171 -5.03 7.44 -19.62
N LYS A 172 -6.02 6.58 -19.88
CA LYS A 172 -6.44 6.29 -21.25
C LYS A 172 -7.04 7.60 -21.77
N THR A 173 -6.29 8.29 -22.62
CA THR A 173 -6.73 9.44 -23.41
C THR A 173 -7.96 9.12 -24.24
#